data_AF-A0A227J4M8-F1
#
_entry.id   AF-A0A227J4M8-F1
#
_cell.length_a   1.000
_cell.length_b   1.000
_cell.length_c   1.000
_cell.angle_alpha   90.00
_cell.angle_beta   90.00
_cell.angle_gamma   90.00
#
_symmetry.space_group_name_H-M   'P 1'
#
loop_
_entity.id
_entity.type
_entity.pdbx_description
1 polymer ?
#
loop_
_entity_poly.entity_id
_entity_poly.type
_entity_poly.pdbx_seq_one_letter_code
_entity_poly.pdbx_strand_id
1 'polypeptide(L)'
;MDESNLEIELAESITSAMVGDLWEKANDILESYPDSPIVVNASNLTFVDISGVAFLSDLQTRFRPPGAEISIIGLSASLAELVPPSNIENAPQIPRGE
;
A
#
# COMPACT_ATOMS: atom_id res chain seq x y z
N MET A 1 -12.04 -15.93 -16.69
CA MET A 1 -10.93 -16.50 -15.91
C MET A 1 -9.90 -15.41 -15.88
N ASP A 2 -10.12 -14.53 -14.91
CA ASP A 2 -9.97 -13.10 -15.06
C ASP A 2 -8.55 -12.69 -14.69
N GLU A 3 -8.03 -11.73 -15.42
CA GLU A 3 -6.66 -11.26 -15.41
C GLU A 3 -6.24 -10.80 -14.00
N SER A 4 -5.57 -11.69 -13.28
CA SER A 4 -4.45 -11.47 -12.35
C SER A 4 -4.34 -10.10 -11.65
N ASN A 5 -5.36 -9.65 -10.92
CA ASN A 5 -5.16 -8.60 -9.93
C ASN A 5 -4.49 -9.21 -8.70
N LEU A 6 -3.21 -8.88 -8.47
CA LEU A 6 -2.49 -9.29 -7.27
C LEU A 6 -3.10 -8.58 -6.07
N GLU A 7 -3.77 -9.34 -5.20
CA GLU A 7 -4.45 -8.81 -4.01
C GLU A 7 -3.72 -9.22 -2.73
N ILE A 8 -3.49 -8.24 -1.85
CA ILE A 8 -3.04 -8.45 -0.47
C ILE A 8 -4.23 -8.16 0.44
N GLU A 9 -4.83 -9.20 1.01
CA GLU A 9 -5.89 -9.07 2.00
C GLU A 9 -5.30 -8.73 3.38
N LEU A 10 -5.77 -7.64 3.99
CA LEU A 10 -5.40 -7.26 5.34
C LEU A 10 -6.29 -7.95 6.36
N ALA A 11 -5.69 -8.40 7.46
CA ALA A 11 -6.41 -8.95 8.60
C ALA A 11 -7.25 -7.87 9.31
N GLU A 12 -8.10 -8.30 10.24
CA GLU A 12 -8.97 -7.41 11.01
C GLU A 12 -8.19 -6.37 11.85
N SER A 13 -6.97 -6.72 12.25
CA SER A 13 -6.07 -5.82 12.97
C SER A 13 -4.65 -5.93 12.42
N ILE A 14 -3.91 -4.82 12.48
CA ILE A 14 -2.46 -4.80 12.22
C ILE A 14 -1.78 -4.22 13.45
N THR A 15 -0.94 -5.04 14.07
CA THR A 15 -0.20 -4.69 15.29
C THR A 15 1.29 -4.95 15.14
N SER A 16 2.12 -4.33 15.97
CA SER A 16 3.58 -4.57 16.01
C SER A 16 3.96 -6.06 16.12
N ALA A 17 3.08 -6.90 16.68
CA ALA A 17 3.33 -8.33 16.85
C ALA A 17 3.24 -9.13 15.54
N MET A 18 2.54 -8.62 14.52
CA MET A 18 2.31 -9.31 13.24
C MET A 18 2.76 -8.50 12.02
N VAL A 19 3.02 -7.20 12.20
CA VAL A 19 3.33 -6.32 11.09
C VAL A 19 4.62 -6.72 10.38
N GLY A 20 5.58 -7.34 11.09
CA GLY A 20 6.84 -7.81 10.50
C GLY A 20 6.62 -8.86 9.41
N ASP A 21 5.88 -9.92 9.73
CA ASP A 21 5.55 -10.99 8.76
C ASP A 21 4.72 -10.45 7.59
N LEU A 22 3.79 -9.54 7.87
CA LEU A 22 2.99 -8.88 6.83
C LEU A 22 3.85 -8.03 5.90
N TRP A 23 4.83 -7.30 6.44
CA TRP A 23 5.75 -6.48 5.66
C TRP A 23 6.65 -7.33 4.77
N GLU A 24 7.18 -8.42 5.30
CA GLU A 24 8.00 -9.37 4.54
C GLU A 24 7.21 -9.94 3.37
N LYS A 25 5.99 -10.41 3.62
CA LYS A 25 5.09 -10.92 2.58
C LYS A 25 4.76 -9.87 1.52
N ALA A 26 4.44 -8.64 1.95
CA ALA A 26 4.17 -7.56 1.01
C ALA A 26 5.41 -7.27 0.15
N ASN A 27 6.60 -7.25 0.75
CA ASN A 27 7.84 -7.00 0.03
C ASN A 27 8.15 -8.10 -1.00
N ASP A 28 7.99 -9.37 -0.63
CA ASP A 28 8.14 -10.51 -1.55
C ASP A 28 7.22 -10.41 -2.78
N ILE A 29 5.97 -10.03 -2.57
CA ILE A 29 5.00 -9.80 -3.66
C ILE A 29 5.45 -8.62 -4.53
N LEU A 30 5.85 -7.51 -3.90
CA LEU A 30 6.25 -6.30 -4.61
C LEU A 30 7.50 -6.52 -5.48
N GLU A 31 8.43 -7.34 -5.01
CA GLU A 31 9.67 -7.71 -5.73
C GLU A 31 9.42 -8.76 -6.81
N SER A 32 8.52 -9.73 -6.56
CA SER A 32 8.17 -10.78 -7.53
C SER A 32 7.37 -10.25 -8.70
N TYR A 33 6.63 -9.16 -8.50
CA TYR A 33 5.74 -8.57 -9.51
C TYR A 33 5.97 -7.07 -9.67
N PRO A 34 7.14 -6.62 -10.15
CA PRO A 34 7.52 -5.20 -10.17
C PRO A 34 6.66 -4.34 -11.11
N ASP A 35 6.16 -4.92 -12.21
CA ASP A 35 5.38 -4.23 -13.25
C ASP A 35 3.88 -4.49 -13.17
N SER A 36 3.40 -5.15 -12.11
CA SER A 36 1.97 -5.48 -11.94
C SER A 36 1.29 -4.54 -10.95
N PRO A 37 0.04 -4.12 -11.20
CA PRO A 37 -0.76 -3.41 -10.22
C PRO A 37 -1.08 -4.31 -9.04
N ILE A 38 -1.08 -3.74 -7.84
CA ILE A 38 -1.37 -4.47 -6.61
C ILE A 38 -2.51 -3.79 -5.87
N VAL A 39 -3.51 -4.58 -5.49
CA VAL A 39 -4.64 -4.13 -4.69
C VAL A 39 -4.43 -4.59 -3.25
N VAL A 40 -4.50 -3.67 -2.30
CA VAL A 40 -4.44 -3.97 -0.87
C VAL A 40 -5.85 -3.83 -0.32
N ASN A 41 -6.46 -4.95 0.03
CA ASN A 41 -7.84 -4.99 0.50
C ASN A 41 -7.88 -4.82 2.02
N ALA A 42 -8.27 -3.62 2.45
CA ALA A 42 -8.40 -3.22 3.85
C ALA A 42 -9.85 -3.27 4.34
N SER A 43 -10.78 -3.89 3.61
CA SER A 43 -12.22 -3.88 3.93
C SER A 43 -12.55 -4.51 5.28
N ASN A 44 -11.73 -5.44 5.74
CA ASN A 44 -11.89 -6.09 7.04
C ASN A 44 -11.10 -5.39 8.16
N LEU A 45 -10.24 -4.42 7.83
CA LEU A 45 -9.37 -3.76 8.79
C LEU A 45 -10.17 -2.82 9.70
N THR A 46 -10.23 -3.15 10.98
CA THR A 46 -10.94 -2.36 12.00
C THR A 46 -10.01 -1.68 12.98
N PHE A 47 -8.78 -2.17 13.13
CA PHE A 47 -7.81 -1.64 14.09
C PHE A 47 -6.38 -1.61 13.54
N VAL A 48 -5.64 -0.55 13.88
CA VAL A 48 -4.24 -0.39 13.50
C VAL A 48 -3.47 0.32 14.62
N ASP A 49 -2.32 -0.23 15.02
CA ASP A 49 -1.38 0.50 15.88
C ASP A 49 -0.43 1.39 15.05
N ILE A 50 0.41 2.20 15.69
CA ILE A 50 1.39 3.06 15.02
C ILE A 50 2.28 2.31 14.00
N SER A 51 2.59 1.06 14.26
CA SER A 51 3.38 0.19 13.38
C SER A 51 2.61 -0.18 12.12
N GLY A 52 1.32 -0.48 12.26
CA GLY A 52 0.45 -0.72 11.11
C GLY A 52 0.17 0.56 10.32
N VAL A 53 0.10 1.73 10.96
CA VAL A 53 0.02 3.03 10.25
C VAL A 53 1.27 3.23 9.40
N ALA A 54 2.45 2.99 9.97
CA ALA A 54 3.71 3.08 9.22
C ALA A 54 3.74 2.12 8.01
N PHE A 55 3.20 0.90 8.16
CA PHE A 55 3.06 -0.05 7.07
C PHE A 55 2.17 0.48 5.94
N LEU A 56 0.99 1.00 6.26
CA LEU A 56 0.08 1.56 5.26
C LEU A 56 0.66 2.82 4.58
N SER A 57 1.44 3.62 5.30
CA SER A 57 2.17 4.76 4.72
C SER A 57 3.30 4.33 3.79
N ASP A 58 4.07 3.30 4.15
CA ASP A 58 5.10 2.73 3.28
C ASP A 58 4.48 2.32 1.94
N LEU A 59 3.42 1.51 1.98
CA LEU A 59 2.73 1.06 0.78
C LEU A 59 2.26 2.22 -0.12
N GLN A 60 1.75 3.31 0.46
CA GLN A 60 1.31 4.48 -0.33
C GLN A 60 2.45 5.30 -0.93
N THR A 61 3.64 5.25 -0.32
CA THR A 61 4.79 6.05 -0.72
C THR A 61 5.79 5.28 -1.57
N ARG A 62 5.62 3.97 -1.74
CA ARG A 62 6.45 3.16 -2.63
C ARG A 62 6.29 3.59 -4.08
N PHE A 63 7.41 4.01 -4.66
CA PHE A 63 7.48 4.28 -6.09
C PHE A 63 7.35 2.98 -6.88
N ARG A 64 6.47 2.99 -7.88
CA ARG A 64 6.26 1.90 -8.84
C ARG A 64 6.08 2.47 -10.25
N PRO A 65 6.37 1.71 -11.32
CA PRO A 65 6.14 2.16 -12.68
C PRO A 65 4.66 2.47 -12.91
N PRO A 66 4.34 3.41 -13.83
CA PRO A 66 2.96 3.74 -14.14
C PRO A 66 2.20 2.53 -14.68
N GLY A 67 1.00 2.28 -14.17
CA GLY A 67 0.21 1.07 -14.43
C GLY A 67 0.45 -0.06 -13.43
N ALA A 68 1.45 0.06 -12.55
CA ALA A 68 1.77 -0.90 -11.51
C ALA A 68 1.53 -0.35 -10.09
N GLU A 69 0.72 0.71 -9.95
CA GLU A 69 0.50 1.35 -8.65
C GLU A 69 -0.08 0.40 -7.58
N ILE A 70 0.17 0.73 -6.32
CA ILE A 70 -0.47 0.09 -5.17
C ILE A 70 -1.76 0.86 -4.86
N SER A 71 -2.90 0.17 -4.87
CA SER A 71 -4.19 0.75 -4.51
C SER A 71 -4.70 0.14 -3.22
N ILE A 72 -4.87 0.94 -2.17
CA ILE A 72 -5.52 0.49 -0.92
C ILE A 72 -7.02 0.74 -1.05
N ILE A 73 -7.83 -0.33 -0.97
CA ILE A 73 -9.29 -0.28 -1.07
C ILE A 73 -9.94 -0.71 0.23
N GLY A 74 -11.16 -0.22 0.50
CA GLY A 74 -11.95 -0.64 1.66
C GLY A 74 -11.45 -0.12 3.02
N LEU A 75 -10.42 0.73 3.05
CA LEU A 75 -9.96 1.35 4.28
C LEU A 75 -11.03 2.27 4.85
N SER A 76 -11.44 2.06 6.09
CA SER A 76 -12.44 2.90 6.75
C SER A 76 -11.94 4.34 6.92
N ALA A 77 -12.85 5.32 6.87
CA ALA A 77 -12.49 6.73 6.93
C ALA A 77 -11.69 7.07 8.20
N SER A 78 -12.10 6.54 9.36
CA SER A 78 -11.41 6.77 10.63
C SER A 78 -9.99 6.24 10.66
N LEU A 79 -9.70 5.15 9.93
CA LEU A 79 -8.33 4.64 9.81
C LEU A 79 -7.55 5.41 8.74
N ALA A 80 -8.19 5.83 7.65
CA ALA A 80 -7.57 6.64 6.61
C ALA A 80 -7.05 7.99 7.16
N GLU A 81 -7.75 8.60 8.12
CA GLU A 81 -7.31 9.83 8.80
C GLU A 81 -5.99 9.66 9.58
N LEU A 82 -5.64 8.42 9.97
CA LEU A 82 -4.41 8.13 10.70
C LEU A 82 -3.21 7.95 9.77
N VAL A 83 -3.45 7.63 8.49
CA VAL A 83 -2.39 7.36 7.54
C VAL A 83 -2.06 8.65 6.78
N PRO A 84 -0.86 9.22 6.94
CA PRO A 84 -0.50 10.44 6.23
C PRO A 84 -0.63 10.23 4.71
N PRO A 85 -1.18 11.20 3.98
CA PRO A 85 -1.37 11.08 2.55
C PRO A 85 -0.03 10.94 1.85
N SER A 86 0.04 10.11 0.82
CA SER A 86 1.17 10.08 -0.11
C SER A 86 1.27 11.45 -0.76
N ASN A 87 2.31 12.21 -0.41
CA ASN A 87 2.54 13.56 -0.92
C ASN A 87 3.01 13.50 -2.38
N ILE A 88 2.10 13.20 -3.32
CA ILE A 88 2.36 13.19 -4.77
C ILE A 88 2.70 14.61 -5.28
N GLU A 89 2.50 15.64 -4.46
CA GLU A 89 2.87 17.03 -4.76
C GLU A 89 4.40 17.31 -4.77
N ASN A 90 5.25 16.29 -4.57
CA ASN A 90 6.71 16.41 -4.69
C ASN A 90 7.33 15.44 -5.72
N ALA A 91 6.58 15.03 -6.75
CA ALA A 91 7.22 14.44 -7.92
C ALA A 91 8.18 15.49 -8.53
N PRO A 92 9.48 15.18 -8.76
CA PRO A 92 10.39 16.11 -9.39
C PRO A 92 9.82 16.49 -10.74
N GLN A 93 9.49 17.76 -10.89
CA GLN A 93 8.98 18.32 -12.13
C GLN A 93 10.13 18.22 -13.12
N ILE A 94 10.13 17.19 -13.98
CA ILE A 94 11.11 17.08 -15.05
C ILE A 94 10.91 18.33 -15.92
N PRO A 95 11.88 19.26 -15.98
CA PRO A 95 11.74 20.40 -16.87
C PRO A 95 11.69 19.83 -18.29
N ARG A 96 10.53 19.93 -18.92
CA ARG A 96 10.38 19.66 -20.36
C ARG A 96 11.16 20.78 -21.04
N GLY A 97 12.41 20.46 -21.40
CA GLY A 97 13.25 21.37 -22.18
C GLY A 97 12.59 21.63 -23.52
N GLU A 98 12.30 22.90 -23.79
CA GLU A 98 12.15 23.47 -25.13
C GLU A 98 13.44 24.20 -25.50
#